data_AF-A0A226F2Q0-F1
#
_entry.id   AF-A0A226F2Q0-F1
#
_cell.length_a   1.000
_cell.length_b   1.000
_cell.length_c   1.000
_cell.angle_alpha   90.00
_cell.angle_beta   90.00
_cell.angle_gamma   90.00
#
_symmetry.space_group_name_H-M   'P 1'
#
loop_
_entity.id
_entity.type
_entity.pdbx_description
1 polymer ?
#
loop_
_entity_poly.entity_id
_entity_poly.type
_entity_poly.pdbx_seq_one_letter_code
_entity_poly.pdbx_strand_id
1 'polypeptide(L)'
;MLQEIKMLLPTFSLLLLCISSAISVKNDDPNYAERKRLTENLLSKSEAPHMQLRPPTPTGTPLNVTVNIYIRDIYDIDEDRNRFTVQLTMRQEWTDNRLAYTPTSADFKYFLFENIGHDGPPNIWIPDTFFREEISAFDHRLPHFNQLLRIYPDGHLLHSKRITVELHCSTLKNVKEYDCPITLASYMYPTSDLNLYWRELDAYQIWGGAATDLQGVYLKNVTTNSCTRKTLLGDWPCLDMTLTFNHHLYECPSS
;
A
#
# COMPACT_ATOMS: atom_id res chain seq x y z
N MET A 1 -45.24 46.93 56.98
CA MET A 1 -44.60 46.29 58.15
C MET A 1 -43.35 45.60 57.64
N LEU A 2 -42.22 46.31 57.62
CA LEU A 2 -41.16 46.25 58.65
C LEU A 2 -40.50 44.86 58.71
N GLN A 3 -39.28 44.73 58.17
CA GLN A 3 -37.99 44.57 58.91
C GLN A 3 -37.78 43.10 59.34
N GLU A 4 -36.70 42.36 59.05
CA GLU A 4 -35.25 42.61 58.94
C GLU A 4 -34.62 41.49 58.06
N ILE A 5 -33.68 41.70 57.13
CA ILE A 5 -32.24 42.07 57.22
C ILE A 5 -31.32 40.96 57.81
N LYS A 6 -30.35 40.58 56.95
CA LYS A 6 -28.99 40.01 57.20
C LYS A 6 -28.87 38.53 57.56
N MET A 7 -28.30 37.74 56.63
CA MET A 7 -26.86 37.47 56.47
C MET A 7 -26.63 36.15 55.72
N LEU A 8 -25.48 36.04 55.02
CA LEU A 8 -24.83 34.83 54.46
C LEU A 8 -25.04 34.54 52.96
N LEU A 9 -24.33 35.30 52.11
CA LEU A 9 -23.49 34.71 51.06
C LEU A 9 -22.07 34.56 51.67
N PRO A 10 -21.25 33.52 51.39
CA PRO A 10 -21.20 32.77 50.13
C PRO A 10 -21.03 31.23 50.31
N THR A 11 -22.00 30.42 49.87
CA THR A 11 -21.80 28.95 49.74
C THR A 11 -21.70 28.51 48.27
N PHE A 12 -21.42 29.44 47.35
CA PHE A 12 -21.35 29.19 45.91
C PHE A 12 -19.97 28.73 45.40
N SER A 13 -19.05 28.32 46.30
CA SER A 13 -17.67 27.97 45.92
C SER A 13 -17.27 26.51 46.21
N LEU A 14 -18.20 25.63 46.56
CA LEU A 14 -17.88 24.22 46.85
C LEU A 14 -18.64 23.17 46.00
N LEU A 15 -19.54 23.57 45.10
CA LEU A 15 -20.28 22.63 44.25
C LEU A 15 -19.70 22.42 42.83
N LEU A 16 -18.50 22.96 42.55
CA LEU A 16 -17.79 22.77 41.28
C LEU A 16 -16.49 21.96 41.40
N LEU A 17 -16.21 21.39 42.58
CA LEU A 17 -14.99 20.60 42.86
C LEU A 17 -15.21 19.08 42.96
N CYS A 18 -16.41 18.58 42.64
CA CYS A 18 -16.70 17.14 42.72
C CYS A 18 -17.22 16.50 41.42
N ILE A 19 -16.94 17.08 40.24
CA ILE A 19 -17.11 16.39 38.95
C ILE A 19 -15.77 16.27 38.20
N SER A 20 -14.66 16.15 38.94
CA SER A 20 -13.39 15.66 38.40
C SER A 20 -13.08 14.26 38.91
N SER A 21 -14.11 13.45 39.22
CA SER A 21 -13.95 12.01 39.09
C SER A 21 -13.70 11.76 37.61
N ALA A 22 -12.43 11.63 37.24
CA ALA A 22 -12.00 11.10 35.98
C ALA A 22 -12.94 9.94 35.65
N ILE A 23 -13.76 10.11 34.60
CA ILE A 23 -14.47 9.00 33.98
C ILE A 23 -13.34 8.15 33.40
N SER A 24 -12.80 7.26 34.21
CA SER A 24 -11.99 6.16 33.73
C SER A 24 -12.97 5.30 32.95
N VAL A 25 -13.04 5.53 31.65
CA VAL A 25 -13.66 4.60 30.71
C VAL A 25 -12.93 3.29 30.94
N LYS A 26 -13.54 2.38 31.70
CA LYS A 26 -13.04 1.01 31.78
C LYS A 26 -13.12 0.46 30.37
N ASN A 27 -11.97 0.18 29.78
CA ASN A 27 -11.93 -0.61 28.56
C ASN A 27 -12.41 -2.02 28.94
N ASP A 28 -13.62 -2.38 28.52
CA ASP A 28 -14.21 -3.71 28.68
C ASP A 28 -13.50 -4.79 27.84
N ASP A 29 -12.38 -4.43 27.22
CA ASP A 29 -11.50 -5.37 26.55
C ASP A 29 -10.62 -6.13 27.56
N PRO A 30 -10.87 -7.44 27.78
CA PRO A 30 -10.10 -8.24 28.73
C PRO A 30 -8.62 -8.36 28.36
N ASN A 31 -8.26 -8.09 27.09
CA ASN A 31 -6.89 -8.16 26.59
C ASN A 31 -6.25 -6.77 26.39
N TYR A 32 -6.88 -5.69 26.86
CA TYR A 32 -6.44 -4.32 26.58
C TYR A 32 -4.99 -4.06 27.02
N ALA A 33 -4.66 -4.48 28.25
CA ALA A 33 -3.31 -4.28 28.81
C ALA A 33 -2.25 -5.03 27.99
N GLU A 34 -2.57 -6.24 27.53
CA GLU A 34 -1.64 -7.05 26.75
C GLU A 34 -1.48 -6.51 25.33
N ARG A 35 -2.59 -6.10 24.69
CA ARG A 35 -2.57 -5.43 23.39
C ARG A 35 -1.75 -4.16 23.43
N LYS A 36 -1.94 -3.33 24.46
CA LYS A 36 -1.16 -2.10 24.67
C LYS A 36 0.34 -2.41 24.77
N ARG A 37 0.73 -3.40 25.58
CA ARG A 37 2.13 -3.84 25.70
C ARG A 37 2.69 -4.33 24.37
N LEU A 38 1.92 -5.09 23.61
CA LEU A 38 2.35 -5.61 22.31
C LEU A 38 2.57 -4.48 21.30
N THR A 39 1.67 -3.50 21.26
CA THR A 39 1.83 -2.29 20.43
C THR A 39 3.09 -1.52 20.80
N GLU A 40 3.31 -1.25 22.09
CA GLU A 40 4.50 -0.54 22.58
C GLU A 40 5.80 -1.29 22.25
N ASN A 41 5.79 -2.62 22.36
CA ASN A 41 6.93 -3.46 21.97
C ASN A 41 7.21 -3.40 20.46
N LEU A 42 6.16 -3.42 19.63
CA LEU A 42 6.32 -3.33 18.19
C LEU A 42 6.85 -1.95 17.78
N LEU A 43 6.28 -0.89 18.33
CA LEU A 43 6.72 0.50 18.10
C LEU A 43 8.19 0.69 18.50
N SER A 44 8.58 0.26 19.69
CA SER A 44 9.97 0.39 20.15
C SER A 44 10.97 -0.41 19.30
N LYS A 45 10.64 -1.65 18.90
CA LYS A 45 11.46 -2.41 17.94
C LYS A 45 11.68 -1.61 16.67
N SER A 46 10.58 -1.05 16.18
CA SER A 46 10.50 -0.44 14.88
C SER A 46 11.11 0.96 14.81
N GLU A 47 11.52 1.55 15.95
CA GLU A 47 12.36 2.76 16.01
C GLU A 47 13.86 2.47 15.82
N ALA A 48 14.28 1.21 15.94
CA ALA A 48 15.70 0.87 15.89
C ALA A 48 16.29 1.12 14.47
N PRO A 49 17.51 1.69 14.35
CA PRO A 49 18.07 2.09 13.05
C PRO A 49 18.16 0.95 12.01
N HIS A 50 18.41 -0.28 12.48
CA HIS A 50 18.52 -1.45 11.61
C HIS A 50 17.19 -1.84 10.96
N MET A 51 16.05 -1.36 11.46
CA MET A 51 14.74 -1.65 10.90
C MET A 51 14.52 -1.02 9.52
N GLN A 52 15.28 0.02 9.18
CA GLN A 52 15.32 0.61 7.84
C GLN A 52 16.20 -0.16 6.86
N LEU A 53 16.94 -1.18 7.32
CA LEU A 53 17.74 -2.04 6.46
C LEU A 53 16.89 -3.22 5.95
N ARG A 54 17.24 -3.72 4.76
CA ARG A 54 16.66 -4.93 4.17
C ARG A 54 16.63 -6.04 5.24
N PRO A 55 15.47 -6.68 5.47
CA PRO A 55 15.37 -7.80 6.40
C PRO A 55 16.37 -8.91 6.06
N PRO A 56 17.14 -9.40 7.05
CA PRO A 56 17.99 -10.56 6.84
C PRO A 56 17.13 -11.81 6.69
N THR A 57 17.48 -12.67 5.75
CA THR A 57 16.89 -14.01 5.63
C THR A 57 17.69 -15.00 6.49
N PRO A 58 17.06 -15.99 7.15
CA PRO A 58 17.77 -16.92 8.04
C PRO A 58 18.92 -17.67 7.37
N THR A 59 18.80 -17.94 6.07
CA THR A 59 19.73 -18.71 5.25
C THR A 59 20.64 -17.83 4.38
N GLY A 60 20.53 -16.50 4.48
CA GLY A 60 21.26 -15.57 3.62
C GLY A 60 20.80 -15.57 2.15
N THR A 61 19.65 -16.18 1.85
CA THR A 61 19.05 -16.16 0.52
C THR A 61 18.49 -14.77 0.17
N PRO A 62 18.26 -14.47 -1.12
CA PRO A 62 17.55 -13.26 -1.51
C PRO A 62 16.19 -13.16 -0.79
N LEU A 63 15.78 -11.94 -0.45
CA LEU A 63 14.45 -11.69 0.10
C LEU A 63 13.42 -11.80 -1.02
N ASN A 64 12.39 -12.61 -0.82
CA ASN A 64 11.31 -12.74 -1.79
C ASN A 64 10.21 -11.71 -1.47
N VAL A 65 9.85 -10.91 -2.47
CA VAL A 65 8.76 -9.95 -2.40
C VAL A 65 7.70 -10.37 -3.43
N THR A 66 6.52 -10.71 -2.94
CA THR A 66 5.36 -11.06 -3.77
C THR A 66 4.54 -9.81 -4.05
N VAL A 67 4.14 -9.63 -5.30
CA VAL A 67 3.45 -8.42 -5.78
C VAL A 67 2.11 -8.79 -6.39
N ASN A 68 1.10 -7.97 -6.08
CA ASN A 68 -0.21 -7.98 -6.71
C ASN A 68 -0.58 -6.55 -7.14
N ILE A 69 -1.20 -6.41 -8.31
CA ILE A 69 -1.73 -5.15 -8.81
C ILE A 69 -3.25 -5.23 -8.96
N TYR A 70 -3.97 -4.29 -8.35
CA TYR A 70 -5.39 -4.09 -8.58
C TYR A 70 -5.61 -2.84 -9.42
N ILE A 71 -5.96 -2.99 -10.69
CA ILE A 71 -6.30 -1.87 -11.59
C ILE A 71 -7.67 -1.34 -11.18
N ARG A 72 -7.69 -0.09 -10.71
CA ARG A 72 -8.92 0.60 -10.32
C ARG A 72 -9.58 1.25 -11.52
N ASP A 73 -8.79 1.91 -12.35
CA ASP A 73 -9.27 2.57 -13.55
C ASP A 73 -8.12 2.86 -14.52
N ILE A 74 -8.46 3.06 -15.79
CA ILE A 74 -7.55 3.49 -16.84
C ILE A 74 -8.18 4.74 -17.43
N TYR A 75 -7.54 5.88 -17.19
CA TYR A 75 -8.16 7.19 -17.44
C TYR A 75 -8.04 7.64 -18.88
N ASP A 76 -6.86 7.46 -19.46
CA ASP A 76 -6.55 8.01 -20.77
C ASP A 76 -5.43 7.22 -21.45
N ILE A 77 -5.49 7.18 -22.78
CA ILE A 77 -4.46 6.66 -23.67
C ILE A 77 -4.18 7.76 -24.69
N ASP A 78 -3.07 8.47 -24.48
CA ASP A 78 -2.58 9.52 -25.37
C ASP A 78 -1.69 8.86 -26.44
N GLU A 79 -2.29 8.56 -27.58
CA GLU A 79 -1.62 7.92 -28.72
C GLU A 79 -0.55 8.82 -29.34
N ASP A 80 -0.79 10.14 -29.36
CA ASP A 80 0.15 11.11 -29.94
C ASP A 80 1.43 11.19 -29.11
N ARG A 81 1.30 11.13 -27.78
CA ARG A 81 2.44 11.19 -26.84
C ARG A 81 2.96 9.82 -26.42
N ASN A 82 2.32 8.73 -26.84
CA ASN A 82 2.67 7.37 -26.48
C ASN A 82 2.64 7.17 -24.94
N ARG A 83 1.52 7.54 -24.30
CA ARG A 83 1.36 7.48 -22.83
C ARG A 83 -0.01 6.95 -22.45
N PHE A 84 -0.10 6.38 -21.26
CA PHE A 84 -1.38 6.05 -20.65
C PHE A 84 -1.35 6.32 -19.16
N THR A 85 -2.50 6.69 -18.61
CA THR A 85 -2.64 6.96 -17.18
C THR A 85 -3.50 5.89 -16.54
N VAL A 86 -2.94 5.20 -15.54
CA VAL A 86 -3.62 4.13 -14.80
C VAL A 86 -3.68 4.48 -13.32
N GLN A 87 -4.85 4.25 -12.72
CA GLN A 87 -5.00 4.22 -11.27
C GLN A 87 -4.99 2.77 -10.80
N LEU A 88 -4.09 2.46 -9.87
CA LEU A 88 -3.94 1.11 -9.34
C LEU A 88 -3.74 1.10 -7.83
N THR A 89 -3.95 -0.08 -7.24
CA THR A 89 -3.46 -0.41 -5.90
C THR A 89 -2.36 -1.45 -6.05
N MET A 90 -1.15 -1.09 -5.66
CA MET A 90 -0.04 -2.02 -5.58
C MET A 90 -0.01 -2.64 -4.19
N ARG A 91 0.14 -3.96 -4.13
CA ARG A 91 0.30 -4.72 -2.89
C ARG A 91 1.61 -5.47 -2.94
N GLN A 92 2.38 -5.39 -1.87
CA GLN A 92 3.66 -6.06 -1.72
C GLN A 92 3.67 -6.84 -0.43
N GLU A 93 4.13 -8.08 -0.51
CA GLU A 93 4.17 -9.02 0.60
C GLU A 93 5.58 -9.58 0.76
N TRP A 94 6.11 -9.55 1.98
CA TRP A 94 7.42 -10.12 2.32
C TRP A 94 7.44 -10.53 3.78
N THR A 95 8.47 -11.26 4.20
CA THR A 95 8.63 -11.69 5.60
C THR A 95 9.81 -10.96 6.25
N ASP A 96 9.57 -10.39 7.43
CA ASP A 96 10.60 -9.83 8.31
C ASP A 96 10.47 -10.41 9.72
N ASN A 97 11.31 -11.40 10.02
CA ASN A 97 11.31 -12.12 11.29
C ASN A 97 11.60 -11.22 12.52
N ARG A 98 12.17 -10.03 12.33
CA ARG A 98 12.42 -9.07 13.42
C ARG A 98 11.11 -8.55 14.02
N LEU A 99 10.07 -8.50 13.19
CA LEU A 99 8.73 -8.00 13.50
C LEU A 99 7.77 -9.09 13.97
N ALA A 100 8.19 -10.37 13.99
CA ALA A 100 7.38 -11.46 14.52
C ALA A 100 7.02 -11.23 16.01
N TYR A 101 5.83 -11.67 16.39
CA TYR A 101 5.29 -11.51 17.74
C TYR A 101 4.27 -12.62 18.08
N THR A 102 4.07 -12.86 19.37
CA THR A 102 3.04 -13.79 19.84
C THR A 102 1.71 -13.06 19.98
N PRO A 103 0.61 -13.52 19.33
CA PRO A 103 -0.68 -12.85 19.41
C PRO A 103 -1.29 -13.05 20.80
N THR A 104 -1.98 -12.01 21.29
CA THR A 104 -2.62 -12.00 22.62
C THR A 104 -3.92 -12.80 22.65
N SER A 105 -4.59 -12.93 21.51
CA SER A 105 -5.82 -13.72 21.36
C SER A 105 -6.01 -14.15 19.90
N ALA A 106 -6.85 -15.16 19.68
CA ALA A 106 -7.21 -15.62 18.33
C ALA A 106 -7.90 -14.53 17.48
N ASP A 107 -8.54 -13.56 18.12
CA ASP A 107 -9.21 -12.44 17.44
C ASP A 107 -8.24 -11.37 16.94
N PHE A 108 -7.02 -11.31 17.50
CA PHE A 108 -6.00 -10.34 17.09
C PHE A 108 -5.18 -10.88 15.91
N LYS A 109 -5.59 -10.50 14.69
CA LYS A 109 -5.02 -11.05 13.44
C LYS A 109 -3.74 -10.38 12.96
N TYR A 110 -3.62 -9.07 13.14
CA TYR A 110 -2.47 -8.27 12.66
C TYR A 110 -2.45 -6.87 13.30
N PHE A 111 -1.29 -6.23 13.29
CA PHE A 111 -1.19 -4.78 13.45
C PHE A 111 -1.47 -4.08 12.13
N LEU A 112 -2.26 -3.00 12.16
CA LEU A 112 -2.54 -2.14 11.02
C LEU A 112 -1.92 -0.77 11.28
N PHE A 113 -0.98 -0.37 10.43
CA PHE A 113 -0.44 0.99 10.39
C PHE A 113 -1.00 1.69 9.16
N GLU A 114 -1.69 2.81 9.37
CA GLU A 114 -2.21 3.69 8.33
C GLU A 114 -1.30 4.93 8.20
N ASN A 115 -1.42 5.69 7.12
CA ASN A 115 -0.72 6.97 6.94
C ASN A 115 0.81 6.92 6.94
N ILE A 116 1.35 5.88 6.32
CA ILE A 116 2.79 5.68 6.16
C ILE A 116 3.41 6.85 5.38
N GLY A 117 4.17 7.71 6.08
CA GLY A 117 5.02 8.74 5.47
C GLY A 117 4.68 10.19 5.82
N HIS A 118 3.59 10.47 6.54
CA HIS A 118 3.25 11.84 7.00
C HIS A 118 3.29 11.98 8.52
N ASP A 119 2.57 11.09 9.22
CA ASP A 119 2.66 10.92 10.68
C ASP A 119 3.40 9.61 11.05
N GLY A 120 3.95 8.96 10.01
CA GLY A 120 4.93 7.87 10.03
C GLY A 120 4.34 6.44 10.06
N PRO A 121 4.83 5.49 9.22
CA PRO A 121 5.00 4.15 9.79
C PRO A 121 6.06 4.27 10.89
N PRO A 122 6.26 3.22 11.69
CA PRO A 122 7.56 3.11 12.31
C PRO A 122 8.67 2.93 11.26
N ASN A 123 9.95 3.12 11.63
CA ASN A 123 11.14 3.03 10.77
C ASN A 123 11.38 1.61 10.19
N ILE A 124 10.41 1.07 9.47
CA ILE A 124 10.40 -0.27 8.88
C ILE A 124 10.76 -0.14 7.40
N TRP A 125 11.68 -1.00 6.96
CA TRP A 125 12.07 -1.15 5.57
C TRP A 125 10.88 -1.59 4.71
N ILE A 126 10.69 -0.91 3.57
CA ILE A 126 9.72 -1.24 2.54
C ILE A 126 10.53 -1.50 1.25
N PRO A 127 10.15 -2.49 0.42
CA PRO A 127 10.79 -2.69 -0.87
C PRO A 127 10.82 -1.42 -1.72
N ASP A 128 11.95 -1.19 -2.39
CA ASP A 128 12.26 -0.05 -3.25
C ASP A 128 11.70 -0.19 -4.67
N THR A 129 10.55 -0.86 -4.81
CA THR A 129 9.99 -1.19 -6.11
C THR A 129 9.52 0.05 -6.84
N PHE A 130 9.96 0.21 -8.09
CA PHE A 130 9.63 1.36 -8.94
C PHE A 130 9.01 0.93 -10.27
N PHE A 131 8.29 1.86 -10.89
CA PHE A 131 7.73 1.70 -12.24
C PHE A 131 8.77 2.13 -13.27
N ARG A 132 9.17 1.24 -14.17
CA ARG A 132 10.26 1.51 -15.11
C ARG A 132 9.88 2.52 -16.19
N GLU A 133 8.64 2.46 -16.68
CA GLU A 133 8.10 3.32 -17.72
C GLU A 133 7.48 4.61 -17.18
N GLU A 134 7.75 4.95 -15.91
CA GLU A 134 7.17 6.11 -15.23
C GLU A 134 7.60 7.43 -15.86
N ILE A 135 6.59 8.25 -16.14
CA ILE A 135 6.75 9.64 -16.58
C ILE A 135 6.37 10.56 -15.43
N SER A 136 5.26 10.25 -14.76
CA SER A 136 4.83 10.92 -13.55
C SER A 136 3.98 9.99 -12.67
N ALA A 137 4.04 10.18 -11.36
CA ALA A 137 3.23 9.44 -10.40
C ALA A 137 2.60 10.36 -9.35
N PHE A 138 1.39 10.00 -8.91
CA PHE A 138 0.63 10.70 -7.90
C PHE A 138 0.18 9.75 -6.80
N ASP A 139 0.61 10.05 -5.57
CA ASP A 139 0.16 9.39 -4.37
C ASP A 139 -1.17 9.98 -3.89
N HIS A 140 -2.16 9.13 -3.64
CA HIS A 140 -3.48 9.56 -3.16
C HIS A 140 -3.45 9.84 -1.65
N ARG A 141 -3.76 11.09 -1.25
CA ARG A 141 -3.57 11.59 0.12
C ARG A 141 -4.83 12.11 0.83
N LEU A 142 -6.00 12.03 0.21
CA LEU A 142 -7.25 12.58 0.76
C LEU A 142 -8.30 11.49 1.03
N PRO A 143 -9.05 11.57 2.15
CA PRO A 143 -8.85 12.47 3.30
C PRO A 143 -7.59 12.13 4.12
N HIS A 144 -7.01 10.95 3.87
CA HIS A 144 -5.80 10.42 4.50
C HIS A 144 -4.92 9.75 3.43
N PHE A 145 -3.65 9.48 3.72
CA PHE A 145 -2.75 8.76 2.81
C PHE A 145 -3.31 7.37 2.55
N ASN A 146 -3.51 7.04 1.27
CA ASN A 146 -4.05 5.76 0.83
C ASN A 146 -2.92 4.71 0.80
N GLN A 147 -2.27 4.53 1.94
CA GLN A 147 -1.16 3.62 2.15
C GLN A 147 -1.27 2.97 3.54
N LEU A 148 -1.09 1.66 3.60
CA LEU A 148 -1.14 0.89 4.84
C LEU A 148 -0.05 -0.19 4.88
N LEU A 149 0.27 -0.63 6.10
CA LEU A 149 1.11 -1.80 6.38
C LEU A 149 0.42 -2.68 7.39
N ARG A 150 0.26 -3.96 7.06
CA ARG A 150 -0.16 -5.00 8.00
C ARG A 150 1.04 -5.82 8.43
N ILE A 151 1.14 -6.08 9.73
CA ILE A 151 2.17 -6.95 10.31
C ILE A 151 1.49 -8.11 11.00
N TYR A 152 1.66 -9.30 10.44
CA TYR A 152 1.10 -10.55 10.95
C TYR A 152 2.01 -11.16 12.02
N PRO A 153 1.48 -12.05 12.91
CA PRO A 153 2.23 -12.60 14.04
C PRO A 153 3.51 -13.36 13.65
N ASP A 154 3.50 -14.00 12.49
CA ASP A 154 4.62 -14.74 11.92
C ASP A 154 5.71 -13.84 11.31
N GLY A 155 5.53 -12.52 11.34
CA GLY A 155 6.43 -11.57 10.69
C GLY A 155 6.18 -11.45 9.18
N HIS A 156 5.06 -11.96 8.65
CA HIS A 156 4.60 -11.61 7.31
C HIS A 156 4.12 -10.15 7.29
N LEU A 157 4.48 -9.43 6.24
CA LEU A 157 4.10 -8.04 6.03
C LEU A 157 3.28 -7.92 4.75
N LEU A 158 2.25 -7.08 4.79
CA LEU A 158 1.52 -6.63 3.59
C LEU A 158 1.53 -5.11 3.55
N HIS A 159 2.23 -4.55 2.58
CA HIS A 159 2.15 -3.14 2.23
C HIS A 159 1.16 -2.95 1.09
N SER A 160 0.27 -1.97 1.20
CA SER A 160 -0.68 -1.65 0.14
C SER A 160 -0.72 -0.15 -0.07
N LYS A 161 -0.57 0.28 -1.33
CA LYS A 161 -0.52 1.69 -1.73
C LYS A 161 -1.39 1.94 -2.95
N ARG A 162 -2.22 2.98 -2.92
CA ARG A 162 -2.97 3.48 -4.08
C ARG A 162 -2.17 4.58 -4.79
N ILE A 163 -1.95 4.40 -6.09
CA ILE A 163 -1.13 5.29 -6.91
C ILE A 163 -1.87 5.52 -8.23
N THR A 164 -1.80 6.74 -8.74
CA THR A 164 -2.07 7.02 -10.16
C THR A 164 -0.73 7.26 -10.84
N VAL A 165 -0.45 6.54 -11.92
CA VAL A 165 0.83 6.63 -12.62
C VAL A 165 0.57 6.83 -14.12
N GLU A 166 1.30 7.78 -14.69
CA GLU A 166 1.42 7.99 -16.13
C GLU A 166 2.65 7.22 -16.61
N LEU A 167 2.44 6.33 -17.56
CA LEU A 167 3.45 5.40 -18.07
C LEU A 167 3.59 5.56 -19.59
N HIS A 168 4.79 5.31 -20.10
CA HIS A 168 5.02 5.21 -21.54
C HIS A 168 4.33 3.96 -22.12
N CYS A 169 3.58 4.13 -23.22
CA CYS A 169 2.93 3.04 -23.97
C CYS A 169 3.48 2.99 -25.40
N SER A 170 3.70 1.80 -25.97
CA SER A 170 4.22 1.68 -27.34
C SER A 170 3.14 1.19 -28.29
N THR A 171 3.03 1.82 -29.45
CA THR A 171 2.27 1.28 -30.59
C THR A 171 2.96 0.04 -31.16
N LEU A 172 2.19 -1.02 -31.44
CA LEU A 172 2.69 -2.15 -32.23
C LEU A 172 2.72 -1.79 -33.72
N LYS A 173 3.56 -2.52 -34.48
CA LYS A 173 3.86 -2.34 -35.91
C LYS A 173 2.65 -2.25 -36.88
N ASN A 174 1.43 -2.49 -36.41
CA ASN A 174 0.23 -2.60 -37.24
C ASN A 174 -0.85 -1.53 -36.99
N VAL A 175 -0.58 -0.47 -36.21
CA VAL A 175 -1.49 0.69 -35.97
C VAL A 175 -2.83 0.35 -35.29
N LYS A 176 -3.13 -0.94 -35.10
CA LYS A 176 -4.41 -1.42 -34.55
C LYS A 176 -4.38 -1.73 -33.06
N GLU A 177 -3.19 -2.03 -32.52
CA GLU A 177 -3.02 -2.54 -31.16
C GLU A 177 -1.92 -1.74 -30.44
N TYR A 178 -2.16 -1.43 -29.18
CA TYR A 178 -1.25 -0.69 -28.29
C TYR A 178 -0.88 -1.60 -27.14
N ASP A 179 0.42 -1.82 -26.96
CA ASP A 179 0.95 -2.53 -25.81
C ASP A 179 1.46 -1.49 -24.81
N CYS A 180 0.74 -1.37 -23.71
CA CYS A 180 1.01 -0.45 -22.63
C CYS A 180 1.59 -1.23 -21.44
N PRO A 181 2.93 -1.30 -21.31
CA PRO A 181 3.59 -2.02 -20.24
C PRO A 181 3.51 -1.26 -18.91
N ILE A 182 3.32 -2.03 -17.83
CA ILE A 182 3.54 -1.66 -16.44
C ILE A 182 4.65 -2.59 -15.94
N THR A 183 5.90 -2.15 -16.00
CA THR A 183 7.01 -2.93 -15.45
C THR A 183 7.41 -2.44 -14.08
N LEU A 184 7.40 -3.35 -13.11
CA LEU A 184 7.96 -3.14 -11.79
C LEU A 184 9.38 -3.71 -11.72
N ALA A 185 10.29 -2.99 -11.07
CA ALA A 185 11.66 -3.45 -10.83
C ALA A 185 12.18 -3.01 -9.46
N SER A 186 13.21 -3.70 -8.98
CA SER A 186 14.02 -3.25 -7.84
C SER A 186 15.06 -2.25 -8.33
N TYR A 187 15.29 -1.16 -7.59
CA TYR A 187 16.22 -0.09 -7.98
C TYR A 187 17.62 -0.26 -7.36
N MET A 188 17.68 -0.71 -6.10
CA MET A 188 18.86 -0.80 -5.26
C MET A 188 19.35 -2.24 -5.06
N TYR A 189 18.45 -3.23 -5.09
CA TYR A 189 18.80 -4.63 -4.83
C TYR A 189 18.84 -5.50 -6.11
N PRO A 190 19.99 -6.13 -6.42
CA PRO A 190 20.08 -7.15 -7.48
C PRO A 190 19.39 -8.46 -7.05
N THR A 191 19.28 -9.41 -8.00
CA THR A 191 18.65 -10.74 -7.78
C THR A 191 19.35 -11.57 -6.70
N SER A 192 20.60 -11.27 -6.37
CA SER A 192 21.32 -11.88 -5.24
C SER A 192 20.83 -11.43 -3.87
N ASP A 193 20.12 -10.30 -3.79
CA ASP A 193 19.62 -9.71 -2.54
C ASP A 193 18.10 -9.72 -2.43
N LEU A 194 17.40 -9.55 -3.54
CA LEU A 194 15.94 -9.44 -3.59
C LEU A 194 15.40 -10.05 -4.88
N ASN A 195 14.30 -10.79 -4.78
CA ASN A 195 13.55 -11.30 -5.92
C ASN A 195 12.11 -10.81 -5.88
N LEU A 196 11.57 -10.47 -7.04
CA LEU A 196 10.17 -10.08 -7.22
C LEU A 196 9.40 -11.24 -7.84
N TYR A 197 8.20 -11.50 -7.33
CA TYR A 197 7.28 -12.51 -7.85
C TYR A 197 5.87 -11.95 -7.99
N TRP A 198 5.18 -12.29 -9.07
CA TRP A 198 3.72 -12.13 -9.10
C TRP A 198 3.08 -13.06 -8.07
N ARG A 199 2.02 -12.59 -7.42
CA ARG A 199 1.18 -13.46 -6.58
C ARG A 199 0.62 -14.59 -7.45
N GLU A 200 0.82 -15.84 -7.02
CA GLU A 200 0.47 -17.04 -7.81
C GLU A 200 -1.03 -17.09 -8.14
N LEU A 201 -1.85 -16.81 -7.14
CA LEU A 201 -3.29 -16.62 -7.29
C LEU A 201 -3.56 -15.11 -7.31
N ASP A 202 -4.12 -14.65 -8.43
CA ASP A 202 -4.45 -13.25 -8.68
C ASP A 202 -3.22 -12.32 -8.72
N ALA A 203 -2.30 -12.56 -9.67
CA ALA A 203 -1.22 -11.62 -9.99
C ALA A 203 -1.75 -10.20 -10.24
N TYR A 204 -2.93 -10.12 -10.86
CA TYR A 204 -3.67 -8.89 -11.05
C TYR A 204 -5.17 -9.09 -10.88
N GLN A 205 -5.87 -8.00 -10.60
CA GLN A 205 -7.32 -7.90 -10.79
C GLN A 205 -7.66 -6.55 -11.41
N ILE A 206 -8.82 -6.49 -12.08
CA ILE A 206 -9.33 -5.29 -12.72
C ILE A 206 -10.71 -5.01 -12.15
N TRP A 207 -10.96 -3.79 -11.70
CA TRP A 207 -12.30 -3.37 -11.31
C TRP A 207 -13.24 -3.45 -12.52
N GLY A 208 -14.46 -3.95 -12.36
CA GLY A 208 -15.36 -4.23 -13.49
C GLY A 208 -15.77 -3.01 -14.32
N GLY A 209 -15.63 -1.80 -13.78
CA GLY A 209 -15.83 -0.54 -14.51
C GLY A 209 -14.52 0.14 -14.97
N ALA A 210 -13.36 -0.50 -14.78
CA ALA A 210 -12.11 0.06 -15.28
C ALA A 210 -12.08 -0.01 -16.81
N ALA A 211 -11.52 1.01 -17.46
CA ALA A 211 -11.37 1.08 -18.91
C ALA A 211 -12.69 1.07 -19.71
N THR A 212 -13.84 1.35 -19.09
CA THR A 212 -15.13 1.46 -19.81
C THR A 212 -15.29 2.79 -20.52
N ASP A 213 -14.60 3.82 -20.04
CA ASP A 213 -14.78 5.21 -20.49
C ASP A 213 -13.70 5.66 -21.48
N LEU A 214 -12.91 4.71 -21.98
CA LEU A 214 -11.88 4.98 -22.99
C LEU A 214 -12.52 5.36 -24.32
N GLN A 215 -12.00 6.43 -24.93
CA GLN A 215 -12.47 6.87 -26.25
C GLN A 215 -11.69 6.15 -27.34
N GLY A 216 -12.40 5.52 -28.29
CA GLY A 216 -11.79 4.97 -29.50
C GLY A 216 -11.06 3.63 -29.33
N VAL A 217 -10.72 3.23 -28.10
CA VAL A 217 -10.04 1.96 -27.80
C VAL A 217 -10.69 1.20 -26.64
N TYR A 218 -10.49 -0.11 -26.61
CA TYR A 218 -10.89 -0.97 -25.49
C TYR A 218 -9.77 -1.90 -25.05
N LEU A 219 -9.80 -2.29 -23.78
CA LEU A 219 -8.87 -3.26 -23.22
C LEU A 219 -9.17 -4.66 -23.78
N LYS A 220 -8.27 -5.21 -24.59
CA LYS A 220 -8.41 -6.53 -25.22
C LYS A 220 -7.89 -7.64 -24.32
N ASN A 221 -6.71 -7.45 -23.74
CA ASN A 221 -6.02 -8.48 -22.96
C ASN A 221 -5.06 -7.89 -21.92
N VAL A 222 -4.79 -8.66 -20.88
CA VAL A 222 -3.74 -8.37 -19.90
C VAL A 222 -2.87 -9.60 -19.71
N THR A 223 -1.56 -9.43 -19.88
CA THR A 223 -0.58 -10.50 -19.67
C THR A 223 0.40 -10.11 -18.58
N THR A 224 0.91 -11.10 -17.86
CA THR A 224 1.94 -10.90 -16.82
C THR A 224 3.08 -11.87 -17.05
N ASN A 225 4.31 -11.40 -16.85
CA ASN A 225 5.51 -12.21 -16.93
C ASN A 225 6.52 -11.77 -15.87
N SER A 226 7.43 -12.67 -15.53
CA SER A 226 8.62 -12.32 -14.74
C SER A 226 9.80 -12.09 -15.67
N CYS A 227 10.69 -11.18 -15.30
CA CYS A 227 11.87 -10.85 -16.09
C CYS A 227 13.10 -10.61 -15.22
N THR A 228 14.26 -10.66 -15.87
CA THR A 228 15.55 -10.30 -15.26
C THR A 228 16.27 -9.37 -16.22
N ARG A 229 16.74 -8.21 -15.73
CA ARG A 229 17.50 -7.26 -16.53
C ARG A 229 18.98 -7.34 -16.17
N LYS A 230 19.80 -7.60 -17.18
CA LYS A 230 21.25 -7.67 -17.03
C LYS A 230 21.85 -6.29 -17.23
N THR A 231 22.65 -5.85 -16.27
CA THR A 231 23.41 -4.61 -16.33
C THR A 231 24.89 -4.91 -16.09
N LEU A 232 25.75 -3.90 -16.25
CA LEU A 232 27.16 -4.03 -15.86
C LEU A 232 27.35 -4.31 -14.37
N LEU A 233 26.38 -3.94 -13.53
CA LEU A 233 26.44 -4.07 -12.07
C LEU A 233 25.84 -5.40 -11.57
N GLY A 234 25.18 -6.16 -12.44
CA GLY A 234 24.52 -7.41 -12.08
C GLY A 234 23.15 -7.57 -12.70
N ASP A 235 22.46 -8.61 -12.25
CA ASP A 235 21.12 -8.99 -12.69
C ASP A 235 20.07 -8.41 -11.73
N TRP A 236 19.02 -7.80 -12.29
CA TRP A 236 17.99 -7.09 -11.54
C TRP A 236 16.62 -7.75 -11.74
N PRO A 237 15.85 -8.02 -10.67
CA PRO A 237 14.53 -8.63 -10.80
C PRO A 237 13.52 -7.62 -11.36
N CYS A 238 12.63 -8.09 -12.23
CA CYS A 238 11.50 -7.31 -12.70
C CYS A 238 10.26 -8.16 -12.94
N LEU A 239 9.11 -7.48 -12.93
CA LEU A 239 7.79 -8.03 -13.20
C LEU A 239 7.14 -7.19 -14.29
N ASP A 240 6.85 -7.82 -15.44
CA ASP A 240 6.20 -7.16 -16.57
C ASP A 240 4.70 -7.47 -16.54
N MET A 241 3.86 -6.44 -16.63
CA MET A 241 2.45 -6.56 -16.95
C MET A 241 2.17 -5.77 -18.23
N THR A 242 1.56 -6.36 -19.24
CA THR A 242 1.24 -5.67 -20.49
C THR A 242 -0.27 -5.62 -20.67
N LEU A 243 -0.79 -4.41 -20.82
CA LEU A 243 -2.18 -4.15 -21.19
C LEU A 243 -2.22 -3.92 -22.69
N THR A 244 -2.94 -4.77 -23.40
CA THR A 244 -3.11 -4.64 -24.85
C THR A 244 -4.47 -4.01 -25.14
N PHE A 245 -4.46 -2.87 -25.82
CA PHE A 245 -5.66 -2.15 -26.24
C PHE A 245 -5.86 -2.26 -27.75
N ASN A 246 -7.11 -2.32 -28.20
CA ASN A 246 -7.48 -2.31 -29.61
C ASN A 246 -8.40 -1.14 -29.94
N HIS A 247 -8.27 -0.62 -31.16
CA HIS A 247 -9.17 0.38 -31.73
C HIS A 247 -10.56 -0.20 -32.04
N HIS A 248 -11.62 0.51 -31.64
CA HIS A 248 -13.00 0.20 -32.00
C HIS A 248 -13.27 0.25 -33.51
N LEU A 249 -12.54 1.10 -34.25
CA LEU A 249 -12.75 1.33 -35.69
C LEU A 249 -12.43 0.10 -36.57
N TYR A 250 -11.84 -0.95 -36.02
CA TYR A 250 -11.47 -2.16 -36.76
C TYR A 250 -12.26 -3.41 -36.35
N GLU A 251 -13.33 -3.28 -35.57
CA GLU A 251 -14.31 -4.37 -35.41
C GLU A 251 -15.14 -4.49 -36.69
N CYS A 252 -14.73 -5.40 -37.58
CA CYS A 252 -15.64 -5.85 -38.64
C CYS A 252 -16.86 -6.49 -37.97
N PRO A 253 -18.09 -6.05 -38.27
CA PRO A 253 -19.28 -6.71 -37.75
C PRO A 253 -19.27 -8.15 -38.27
N SER A 254 -19.19 -9.11 -37.35
CA SER A 254 -19.40 -10.53 -37.65
C SER A 254 -20.82 -10.70 -38.17
N SER A 255 -20.91 -10.93 -39.49
CA SER A 255 -22.11 -11.36 -40.22
C SER A 255 -22.59 -12.73 -39.76
#